data_AF-A0A7C3UA51-F1
#
_entry.id   AF-A0A7C3UA51-F1
#
_cell.length_a   1.000
_cell.length_b   1.000
_cell.length_c   1.000
_cell.angle_alpha   90.00
_cell.angle_beta   90.00
_cell.angle_gamma   90.00
#
_symmetry.space_group_name_H-M   'P 1'
#
loop_
_entity.id
_entity.type
_entity.pdbx_description
1 polymer ?
#
loop_
_entity_poly.entity_id
_entity_poly.type
_entity_poly.pdbx_seq_one_letter_code
_entity_poly.pdbx_strand_id
1 'polypeptide(L)'
;MPPARDGRRTMGDDDRAEVDLGGWGRTLLRHWWLVLGLVVLGVAAGAVATLVLPREYSATASVYIGQTTDANGNPVAGLNSNAKAAVQLLASGPVLREAARATGRGM
;
A
#
# COMPACT_ATOMS: atom_id res chain seq x y z
N MET A 1 7.11 75.52 3.92
CA MET A 1 6.42 74.62 4.87
C MET A 1 6.12 73.32 4.14
N PRO A 2 6.87 72.23 4.39
CA PRO A 2 6.60 70.93 3.77
C PRO A 2 5.58 70.14 4.62
N PRO A 3 4.54 69.50 4.03
CA PRO A 3 3.67 68.62 4.80
C PRO A 3 4.36 67.27 5.10
N ALA A 4 4.16 66.82 6.33
CA ALA A 4 4.65 65.57 6.90
C ALA A 4 3.99 64.34 6.25
N ARG A 5 4.76 63.25 6.13
CA ARG A 5 4.29 61.94 5.67
C ARG A 5 3.38 61.30 6.73
N ASP A 6 2.14 60.99 6.37
CA ASP A 6 1.28 60.12 7.18
C ASP A 6 1.50 58.65 6.81
N GLY A 7 1.92 57.88 7.82
CA GLY A 7 2.17 56.46 7.75
C GLY A 7 0.97 55.68 8.25
N ARG A 8 0.00 55.42 7.37
CA ARG A 8 -1.04 54.41 7.59
C ARG A 8 -1.18 53.53 6.37
N ARG A 9 -0.31 52.52 6.25
CA ARG A 9 -0.63 51.34 5.46
C ARG A 9 -1.70 50.60 6.23
N THR A 10 -2.95 50.79 5.85
CA THR A 10 -4.02 49.87 6.21
C THR A 10 -3.63 48.53 5.59
N MET A 11 -3.13 47.63 6.44
CA MET A 11 -3.06 46.21 6.14
C MET A 11 -4.50 45.75 6.00
N GLY A 12 -5.03 45.89 4.78
CA GLY A 12 -6.38 45.53 4.42
C GLY A 12 -6.50 44.02 4.53
N ASP A 13 -7.47 43.59 5.32
CA ASP A 13 -7.94 42.21 5.52
C ASP A 13 -8.50 41.55 4.23
N ASP A 14 -8.13 42.03 3.04
CA ASP A 14 -8.68 41.59 1.75
C ASP A 14 -7.88 40.45 1.10
N ASP A 15 -6.80 39.99 1.74
CA ASP A 15 -5.98 38.85 1.28
C ASP A 15 -6.49 37.49 1.78
N ARG A 16 -7.79 37.38 2.12
CA ARG A 16 -8.44 36.06 2.15
C ARG A 16 -8.67 35.66 0.70
N ALA A 17 -7.73 34.90 0.13
CA ALA A 17 -7.76 34.38 -1.24
C ALA A 17 -9.17 33.89 -1.66
N GLU A 18 -9.96 34.80 -2.24
CA GLU A 18 -11.27 34.49 -2.77
C GLU A 18 -11.04 33.75 -4.09
N VAL A 19 -11.23 32.43 -4.04
CA VAL A 19 -11.01 31.57 -5.20
C VAL A 19 -12.14 31.84 -6.21
N ASP A 20 -11.85 32.60 -7.27
CA ASP A 20 -12.79 32.82 -8.37
C ASP A 20 -12.99 31.53 -9.19
N LEU A 21 -13.96 30.73 -8.76
CA LEU A 21 -14.37 29.50 -9.43
C LEU A 21 -14.95 29.76 -10.83
N GLY A 22 -15.53 30.94 -11.07
CA GLY A 22 -16.14 31.30 -12.35
C GLY A 22 -15.11 31.62 -13.44
N GLY A 23 -14.02 32.30 -13.08
CA GLY A 23 -12.87 32.54 -13.95
C GLY A 23 -12.11 31.26 -14.31
N TRP A 24 -11.92 30.37 -13.34
CA TRP A 24 -11.31 29.06 -13.56
C TRP A 24 -12.15 28.17 -14.49
N GLY A 25 -13.47 28.13 -14.31
CA GLY A 25 -14.38 27.37 -15.17
C GLY A 25 -14.33 27.77 -16.64
N ARG A 26 -14.29 29.09 -16.94
CA ARG A 26 -14.12 29.60 -18.30
C ARG A 26 -12.75 29.25 -18.90
N THR A 27 -11.70 29.30 -18.09
CA THR A 27 -10.34 28.92 -18.50
C THR A 27 -10.26 27.44 -18.83
N LEU A 28 -10.92 26.60 -18.04
CA LEU A 28 -11.01 25.16 -18.25
C LEU A 28 -11.83 24.80 -19.49
N LEU A 29 -12.95 25.50 -19.75
CA LEU A 29 -13.73 25.32 -20.98
C LEU A 29 -12.91 25.65 -22.23
N ARG A 30 -12.08 26.69 -22.18
CA ARG A 30 -11.21 27.07 -23.32
C ARG A 30 -10.04 26.09 -23.50
N HIS A 31 -9.56 25.50 -22.42
CA HIS A 31 -8.44 24.55 -22.41
C HIS A 31 -8.87 23.13 -22.04
N TRP A 32 -10.06 22.72 -22.47
CA TRP A 32 -10.60 21.37 -22.18
C TRP A 32 -9.67 20.25 -22.68
N TRP A 33 -8.87 20.55 -23.70
CA TRP A 33 -7.80 19.68 -24.20
C TRP A 33 -6.74 19.32 -23.14
N LEU A 34 -6.51 20.16 -22.12
CA LEU A 34 -5.61 19.81 -21.00
C LEU A 34 -6.19 18.66 -20.17
N VAL A 35 -7.50 18.68 -19.93
CA VAL A 35 -8.20 17.58 -19.25
C VAL A 35 -8.09 16.31 -20.08
N LEU A 36 -8.35 16.41 -21.39
CA LEU A 36 -8.21 15.27 -22.30
C LEU A 36 -6.77 14.74 -22.32
N GLY A 37 -5.77 15.63 -22.35
CA GLY A 37 -4.36 15.27 -22.32
C GLY A 37 -3.97 14.52 -21.04
N LEU A 38 -4.47 14.96 -19.89
CA LEU A 38 -4.25 14.28 -18.61
C LEU A 38 -4.91 12.89 -18.59
N VAL A 39 -6.12 12.77 -19.14
CA VAL A 39 -6.82 11.48 -19.26
C VAL A 39 -6.02 10.52 -20.14
N VAL A 40 -5.57 10.98 -21.31
CA VAL A 40 -4.75 10.16 -22.23
C VAL A 40 -3.43 9.74 -21.56
N LEU A 41 -2.79 10.65 -20.82
CA LEU A 41 -1.57 10.36 -20.08
C LEU A 41 -1.81 9.29 -19.01
N GLY A 42 -2.91 9.39 -18.26
CA GLY A 42 -3.29 8.39 -17.26
C GLY A 42 -3.56 7.02 -17.86
N VAL A 43 -4.26 6.96 -19.01
CA VAL A 43 -4.49 5.71 -19.74
C VAL A 43 -3.18 5.08 -20.22
N ALA A 44 -2.27 5.89 -20.80
CA ALA A 44 -0.98 5.42 -21.25
C ALA A 44 -0.13 4.88 -20.08
N ALA A 45 -0.08 5.61 -18.95
CA ALA A 45 0.62 5.17 -17.76
C ALA A 45 0.04 3.87 -17.18
N GLY A 46 -1.29 3.74 -17.12
CA GLY A 46 -1.96 2.52 -16.67
C GLY A 46 -1.70 1.32 -17.58
N ALA A 47 -1.67 1.53 -18.90
CA ALA A 47 -1.33 0.48 -19.86
C ALA A 47 0.12 -0.01 -19.68
N VAL A 48 1.08 0.92 -19.55
CA VAL A 48 2.48 0.58 -19.27
C VAL A 48 2.60 -0.18 -17.94
N ALA A 49 1.96 0.30 -16.87
CA ALA A 49 1.98 -0.38 -15.57
C ALA A 49 1.44 -1.82 -15.66
N THR A 50 0.35 -2.03 -16.40
CA THR A 50 -0.27 -3.35 -16.60
C THR A 50 0.64 -4.32 -17.37
N LEU A 51 1.48 -3.81 -18.28
CA LEU A 51 2.42 -4.61 -19.06
C LEU A 51 3.71 -4.93 -18.30
N VAL A 52 4.15 -4.03 -17.41
CA VAL A 52 5.42 -4.15 -16.67
C VAL A 52 5.24 -4.92 -15.37
N LEU A 53 4.09 -4.80 -14.69
CA LEU A 53 3.87 -5.47 -13.41
C LEU A 53 3.69 -6.99 -13.60
N PRO A 54 4.41 -7.81 -12.81
CA PRO A 54 4.22 -9.26 -12.81
C PRO A 54 2.82 -9.61 -12.28
N ARG A 55 2.19 -10.61 -12.89
CA ARG A 55 0.92 -11.15 -12.40
C ARG A 55 1.18 -12.15 -11.28
N GLU A 56 0.80 -11.79 -10.07
CA GLU A 56 0.85 -12.69 -8.93
C GLU A 56 -0.44 -13.52 -8.86
N TYR A 57 -0.30 -14.84 -9.03
CA TYR A 57 -1.39 -15.79 -8.86
C TYR A 57 -1.16 -16.55 -7.55
N SER A 58 -2.02 -16.29 -6.56
CA SER A 58 -1.98 -16.99 -5.28
C SER A 58 -3.05 -18.09 -5.23
N ALA A 59 -2.62 -19.33 -5.02
CA ALA A 59 -3.49 -20.47 -4.78
C ALA A 59 -3.13 -21.09 -3.42
N THR A 60 -4.13 -21.25 -2.55
CA THR A 60 -3.96 -21.87 -1.23
C THR A 60 -4.73 -23.19 -1.20
N ALA A 61 -4.06 -24.27 -0.82
CA ALA A 61 -4.68 -25.57 -0.57
C ALA A 61 -4.48 -25.96 0.89
N SER A 62 -5.52 -26.50 1.52
CA SER A 62 -5.45 -27.12 2.83
C SER A 62 -5.51 -28.64 2.68
N VAL A 63 -4.58 -29.35 3.33
CA VAL A 63 -4.54 -30.81 3.35
C VAL A 63 -4.88 -31.26 4.77
N TYR A 64 -5.94 -32.07 4.90
CA TYR A 64 -6.27 -32.72 6.16
C TYR A 64 -5.35 -33.93 6.35
N ILE A 65 -4.45 -33.85 7.33
CA ILE A 65 -3.60 -34.96 7.74
C ILE A 65 -4.40 -35.75 8.77
N GLY A 66 -4.81 -36.97 8.41
CA GLY A 66 -5.49 -37.90 9.31
C GLY A 66 -4.61 -38.33 10.48
N GLN A 67 -5.19 -39.09 11.41
CA GLN A 67 -4.46 -39.63 12.54
C GLN A 67 -3.54 -40.76 12.08
N THR A 68 -2.28 -40.76 12.50
CA THR A 68 -1.35 -41.86 12.22
C THR A 68 -1.73 -43.09 13.01
N THR A 69 -1.75 -44.24 12.37
CA THR A 69 -2.08 -45.53 12.98
C THR A 69 -0.95 -46.53 12.79
N ASP A 70 -0.81 -47.49 13.72
CA ASP A 70 0.10 -48.62 13.58
C ASP A 70 -0.44 -49.67 12.58
N ALA A 71 0.31 -50.76 12.36
CA ALA A 71 -0.10 -51.86 11.48
C ALA A 71 -1.38 -52.58 11.94
N ASN A 72 -1.80 -52.37 13.19
CA ASN A 72 -3.00 -52.93 13.80
C ASN A 72 -4.16 -51.90 13.84
N GLY A 73 -3.98 -50.69 13.32
CA GLY A 73 -4.99 -49.64 13.28
C GLY A 73 -5.09 -48.80 14.56
N ASN A 74 -4.19 -48.97 15.53
CA ASN A 74 -4.21 -48.18 16.76
C ASN A 74 -3.63 -46.78 16.51
N PRO A 75 -4.18 -45.73 17.15
CA PRO A 75 -3.61 -44.38 17.12
C PRO A 75 -2.15 -44.36 17.59
N VAL A 76 -1.25 -43.80 16.78
CA VAL A 76 0.14 -43.54 17.17
C VAL A 76 0.34 -42.04 17.24
N ALA A 77 0.34 -41.48 18.45
CA ALA A 77 0.57 -40.05 18.69
C ALA A 77 2.05 -39.83 19.08
N GLY A 78 2.91 -39.52 18.11
CA GLY A 78 4.32 -39.20 18.33
C GLY A 78 4.79 -38.11 17.37
N LEU A 79 5.74 -37.26 17.79
CA LEU A 79 6.32 -36.22 16.94
C LEU A 79 6.98 -36.78 15.68
N ASN A 80 7.52 -38.00 15.75
CA ASN A 80 8.13 -38.70 14.61
C ASN A 80 7.11 -39.31 13.65
N SER A 81 5.89 -39.63 14.11
CA SER A 81 4.82 -40.18 13.29
C SER A 81 3.87 -39.11 12.77
N ASN A 82 3.83 -37.93 13.39
CA ASN A 82 2.85 -36.89 13.08
C ASN A 82 3.31 -35.98 11.92
N ALA A 83 2.77 -36.21 10.71
CA ALA A 83 3.08 -35.38 9.54
C ALA A 83 2.72 -33.89 9.72
N LYS A 84 1.79 -33.55 10.63
CA LYS A 84 1.46 -32.16 10.99
C LYS A 84 2.64 -31.46 11.69
N ALA A 85 3.45 -32.20 12.45
CA ALA A 85 4.63 -31.67 13.12
C ALA A 85 5.71 -31.25 12.11
N ALA A 86 5.92 -32.03 11.04
CA ALA A 86 6.86 -31.69 9.98
C ALA A 86 6.46 -30.38 9.25
N VAL A 87 5.16 -30.20 8.95
CA VAL A 87 4.64 -28.98 8.34
C VAL A 87 4.78 -27.78 9.29
N GLN A 88 4.53 -27.97 10.58
CA GLN A 88 4.65 -26.92 11.59
C GLN A 88 6.11 -26.49 11.82
N LEU A 89 7.07 -27.43 11.73
CA LEU A 89 8.50 -27.13 11.75
C LEU A 89 8.94 -26.34 10.51
N LEU A 90 8.45 -26.70 9.32
CA LEU A 90 8.77 -25.96 8.09
C LEU A 90 8.17 -24.54 8.11
N ALA A 91 6.93 -24.40 8.58
CA ALA A 91 6.23 -23.12 8.69
C ALA A 91 6.80 -22.20 9.77
N SER A 92 7.50 -22.74 10.77
CA SER A 92 8.12 -21.95 11.85
C SER A 92 9.50 -21.39 11.49
N GLY A 93 10.15 -21.87 10.43
CA GLY A 93 11.47 -21.38 10.01
C GLY A 93 11.58 -19.86 9.74
N PRO A 94 10.59 -19.21 9.10
CA PRO A 94 10.53 -17.75 8.97
C PRO A 94 10.35 -17.04 10.32
N VAL A 95 9.46 -17.55 11.17
CA VAL A 95 9.15 -17.00 12.50
C VAL A 95 10.38 -17.08 13.43
N LEU A 96 11.09 -18.21 13.40
CA LEU A 96 12.33 -18.41 14.17
C LEU A 96 13.47 -17.50 13.68
N ARG A 97 13.58 -17.27 12.37
CA ARG A 97 14.56 -16.32 11.81
C ARG A 97 14.24 -14.88 12.18
N GLU A 98 12.97 -14.52 12.21
CA GLU A 98 12.55 -13.18 12.62
C GLU A 98 12.79 -12.95 14.12
N ALA A 99 12.45 -13.94 14.96
CA ALA A 99 12.75 -13.92 16.38
C ALA A 99 14.26 -13.80 16.65
N ALA A 100 15.10 -14.55 15.93
CA ALA A 100 16.56 -14.47 16.05
C ALA A 100 17.13 -13.10 15.63
N ARG A 101 16.54 -12.46 14.62
CA ARG A 101 16.92 -11.10 14.22
C ARG A 101 16.51 -10.05 15.25
N ALA A 102 15.33 -10.21 15.86
CA ALA A 102 14.84 -9.29 16.88
C ALA A 102 15.68 -9.37 18.17
N THR A 103 16.06 -10.57 18.61
CA THR A 103 16.89 -10.76 19.80
C THR A 103 18.37 -10.46 19.56
N GLY A 104 18.89 -10.70 18.36
CA GLY A 104 20.27 -10.36 17.98
C GLY A 104 20.52 -8.87 17.74
N ARG A 105 19.47 -8.04 17.61
CA ARG A 105 19.57 -6.57 17.53
C ARG A 105 19.48 -5.88 18.90
N GLY A 106 19.17 -6.65 19.95
CA GLY A 106 19.02 -6.19 21.32
C GLY A 106 20.21 -6.51 22.24
N MET A 107 21.29 -7.10 21.70
CA MET A 107 22.62 -7.21 22.31
C MET A 107 23.58 -6.29 21.56
#